data_AF-A0A9E1MNV2-F1
#
_entry.id   AF-A0A9E1MNV2-F1
#
_cell.length_a   1.000
_cell.length_b   1.000
_cell.length_c   1.000
_cell.angle_alpha   90.00
_cell.angle_beta   90.00
_cell.angle_gamma   90.00
#
_symmetry.space_group_name_H-M   'P 1'
#
loop_
_entity.id
_entity.type
_entity.pdbx_description
1 polymer ?
#
loop_
_entity_poly.entity_id
_entity_poly.type
_entity_poly.pdbx_seq_one_letter_code
_entity_poly.pdbx_strand_id
1 'polypeptide(L)' 'MITYEPFYQTLLKKGITEYHLIYKQGIPSNTIHRMRHGGNITMKTLDTLCFVLDCDVSDIIRYVKDE' A
#
# COMPACT_ATOMS: atom_id res chain seq x y z
N MET A 1 -15.34 -5.69 -2.22
CA MET A 1 -13.93 -6.16 -2.23
C MET A 1 -12.95 -5.32 -1.38
N ILE A 2 -11.71 -5.79 -1.13
CA ILE A 2 -10.62 -4.94 -0.58
C ILE A 2 -10.03 -4.04 -1.67
N THR A 3 -9.84 -2.76 -1.38
CA THR A 3 -9.18 -1.77 -2.26
C THR A 3 -7.91 -1.20 -1.64
N TYR A 4 -6.95 -0.83 -2.50
CA TYR A 4 -5.72 -0.12 -2.16
C TYR A 4 -5.79 1.38 -2.45
N GLU A 5 -6.98 1.93 -2.74
CA GLU A 5 -7.17 3.37 -2.89
C GLU A 5 -6.58 4.20 -1.72
N PRO A 6 -6.77 3.82 -0.43
CA PRO A 6 -6.16 4.56 0.68
C PRO A 6 -4.64 4.65 0.59
N PHE A 7 -3.97 3.57 0.19
CA PHE A 7 -2.51 3.54 0.04
C PHE A 7 -2.03 4.65 -0.92
N TYR A 8 -2.66 4.81 -2.08
CA TYR A 8 -2.28 5.84 -3.05
C TYR A 8 -2.56 7.25 -2.55
N GLN A 9 -3.65 7.45 -1.81
CA GLN A 9 -3.93 8.71 -1.14
C GLN A 9 -2.89 9.04 -0.07
N THR A 10 -2.44 8.04 0.68
CA THR A 10 -1.39 8.19 1.70
C THR A 10 -0.05 8.57 1.07
N LEU A 11 0.31 7.93 -0.05
CA LEU A 11 1.49 8.31 -0.84
C LEU A 11 1.43 9.75 -1.31
N LEU A 12 0.29 10.17 -1.88
CA LEU A 12 0.09 11.55 -2.34
C LEU A 12 0.20 12.55 -1.19
N LYS A 13 -0.47 12.30 -0.06
CA LYS A 13 -0.44 13.16 1.13
C LYS A 13 0.96 13.31 1.71
N LYS A 14 1.76 12.24 1.71
CA LYS A 14 3.12 12.23 2.25
C LYS A 14 4.19 12.65 1.20
N GLY A 15 3.81 12.86 -0.06
CA GLY A 15 4.76 13.17 -1.13
C GLY A 15 5.73 12.03 -1.44
N ILE A 16 5.34 10.79 -1.18
CA ILE A 16 6.16 9.59 -1.36
C ILE A 16 5.79 8.93 -2.69
N THR A 17 6.79 8.59 -3.50
CA THR A 17 6.59 7.86 -4.76
C THR A 17 6.72 6.36 -4.53
N GLU A 18 6.08 5.55 -5.37
CA GLU A 18 6.31 4.10 -5.38
C GLU A 18 7.79 3.76 -5.63
N TYR A 19 8.48 4.57 -6.44
CA TYR A 19 9.92 4.44 -6.66
C TYR A 19 10.69 4.57 -5.34
N HIS A 20 10.31 5.52 -4.47
CA HIS A 20 10.91 5.64 -3.14
C HIS A 20 10.71 4.35 -2.32
N LEU A 21 9.50 3.77 -2.33
CA LEU A 21 9.24 2.52 -1.63
C LEU A 21 10.09 1.36 -2.15
N ILE A 22 10.24 1.24 -3.47
CA ILE A 22 10.99 0.15 -4.09
C ILE A 22 12.49 0.29 -3.82
N TYR A 23 13.05 1.47 -4.07
CA TYR A 23 14.50 1.66 -4.12
C TYR A 23 15.11 2.21 -2.82
N LYS A 24 14.32 2.84 -1.95
CA LYS A 24 14.80 3.39 -0.67
C LYS A 24 14.34 2.57 0.53
N GLN A 25 13.17 1.95 0.45
CA GLN A 25 12.58 1.18 1.55
C GLN A 25 12.62 -0.34 1.30
N GLY A 26 13.08 -0.78 0.14
CA GLY A 26 13.26 -2.20 -0.18
C GLY A 26 11.96 -2.97 -0.40
N ILE A 27 10.84 -2.28 -0.65
CA ILE A 27 9.59 -2.94 -0.99
C ILE A 27 9.74 -3.62 -2.36
N PRO A 28 9.45 -4.93 -2.48
CA PRO A 28 9.54 -5.61 -3.77
C PRO A 28 8.64 -4.96 -4.83
N SER A 29 9.17 -4.68 -6.02
CA SER A 29 8.40 -4.05 -7.12
C SER A 29 7.17 -4.86 -7.51
N ASN A 30 7.25 -6.20 -7.42
CA ASN A 30 6.12 -7.09 -7.67
C ASN A 30 4.94 -6.87 -6.69
N THR A 31 5.20 -6.37 -5.49
CA THR A 31 4.19 -6.12 -4.47
C THR A 31 3.40 -4.88 -4.83
N ILE A 32 4.10 -3.79 -5.18
CA ILE A 32 3.47 -2.57 -5.68
C ILE A 32 2.67 -2.85 -6.95
N HIS A 33 3.24 -3.63 -7.88
CA HIS A 33 2.55 -4.05 -9.10
C HIS A 33 1.26 -4.83 -8.78
N ARG A 34 1.30 -5.80 -7.85
CA ARG A 34 0.09 -6.54 -7.44
C ARG A 34 -0.97 -5.62 -6.84
N MET A 35 -0.60 -4.69 -5.97
CA MET A 35 -1.54 -3.73 -5.37
C MET A 35 -2.24 -2.89 -6.45
N ARG A 36 -1.49 -2.43 -7.46
CA ARG A 36 -2.07 -1.68 -8.60
C ARG A 36 -3.14 -2.45 -9.37
N HIS A 37 -3.00 -3.77 -9.42
CA HIS A 37 -3.96 -4.66 -10.10
C HIS A 37 -4.95 -5.31 -9.12
N GLY A 38 -5.09 -4.80 -7.89
CA GLY A 38 -6.03 -5.32 -6.90
C GLY A 38 -5.66 -6.72 -6.37
N GLY A 39 -4.44 -7.18 -6.60
CA GLY A 39 -3.97 -8.48 -6.12
C GLY A 39 -3.77 -8.49 -4.61
N ASN A 40 -3.87 -9.68 -4.00
CA ASN A 40 -3.72 -9.84 -2.56
C ASN A 40 -2.32 -9.39 -2.06
N ILE A 41 -2.20 -9.04 -0.79
CA ILE A 41 -0.91 -8.91 -0.11
C ILE A 41 -0.92 -9.77 1.16
N THR A 42 0.24 -9.94 1.77
CA THR A 42 0.34 -10.63 3.07
C THR A 42 0.21 -9.64 4.21
N MET A 43 -0.17 -10.12 5.40
CA MET A 43 -0.15 -9.28 6.62
C MET A 43 1.24 -8.73 6.93
N LYS A 44 2.30 -9.48 6.60
CA LYS A 44 3.69 -9.01 6.74
C LYS A 44 3.99 -7.82 5.82
N THR A 45 3.49 -7.87 4.58
CA THR A 45 3.58 -6.74 3.64
C THR A 45 2.86 -5.52 4.19
N LEU A 46 1.65 -5.71 4.71
CA LEU A 46 0.84 -4.64 5.28
C LEU A 46 1.54 -3.99 6.49
N ASP A 47 2.06 -4.80 7.41
CA ASP A 47 2.87 -4.36 8.56
C ASP A 47 4.09 -3.53 8.13
N THR A 48 4.83 -4.02 7.13
CA THR A 48 5.98 -3.30 6.57
C THR A 48 5.58 -1.95 5.97
N LEU A 49 4.45 -1.88 5.25
CA LEU A 49 3.96 -0.64 4.67
C LEU A 49 3.54 0.36 5.76
N CYS A 50 2.82 -0.09 6.79
CA CYS A 50 2.46 0.76 7.93
C CYS A 50 3.69 1.30 8.65
N PHE A 51 4.71 0.47 8.86
CA PHE A 51 5.97 0.90 9.48
C PHE A 51 6.73 1.93 8.64
N VAL A 52 6.90 1.66 7.34
CA VAL A 52 7.64 2.54 6.42
C VAL A 52 6.92 3.88 6.20
N LEU A 53 5.59 3.84 6.11
CA LEU A 53 4.79 5.01 5.87
C LEU A 53 4.39 5.74 7.14
N ASP A 54 4.61 5.16 8.33
CA ASP A 54 4.15 5.69 9.62
C ASP A 54 2.66 6.06 9.56
N CYS A 55 1.82 5.04 9.37
CA CYS A 55 0.38 5.16 9.20
C CYS A 55 -0.39 3.93 9.70
N ASP A 56 -1.72 4.07 9.79
CA ASP A 56 -2.60 2.98 10.20
C ASP A 56 -2.93 2.04 9.04
N VAL A 57 -3.44 0.84 9.35
CA VAL A 57 -3.88 -0.14 8.36
C VAL A 57 -4.95 0.42 7.42
N SER A 58 -5.85 1.26 7.94
CA SER A 58 -6.90 1.94 7.16
C SER A 58 -6.36 2.93 6.13
N ASP A 59 -5.12 3.40 6.32
CA ASP A 59 -4.43 4.27 5.37
C ASP A 59 -3.80 3.48 4.20
N ILE A 60 -3.81 2.15 4.26
CA ILE A 60 -3.30 1.27 3.20
C ILE A 60 -4.45 0.55 2.48
N ILE A 61 -5.38 -0.04 3.24
CA ILE A 61 -6.46 -0.87 2.70
C ILE A 61 -7.82 -0.47 3.26
N ARG A 62 -8.85 -0.67 2.44
CA ARG A 62 -10.24 -0.52 2.86
C ARG A 62 -11.09 -1.63 2.30
N TYR A 63 -12.04 -2.13 3.09
CA TYR A 63 -13.12 -2.96 2.58
C TYR A 63 -14.22 -2.10 1.98
N VAL A 64 -14.59 -2.40 0.74
CA VAL A 64 -15.74 -1.83 0.03
C VAL A 64 -16.79 -2.93 -0.03
N LYS A 65 -18.01 -2.65 0.44
CA LYS A 65 -19.15 -3.54 0.19
C LYS A 65 -19.44 -3.53 -1.30
N ASP A 66 -19.52 -4.71 -1.89
CA ASP A 66 -20.12 -4.86 -3.22
C ASP A 66 -21.64 -4.64 -3.02
N GLU A 67 -22.27 -3.82 -3.88
CA GLU A 67 -23.72 -3.60 -3.86
C GLU A 67 -24.49 -4.88 -4.15
#